data_AF-U1RSE8-F1
#
_entry.id   AF-U1RSE8-F1
#
_cell.length_a   1.000
_cell.length_b   1.000
_cell.length_c   1.000
_cell.angle_alpha   90.00
_cell.angle_beta   90.00
_cell.angle_gamma   90.00
#
_symmetry.space_group_name_H-M   'P 1'
#
loop_
_entity.id
_entity.type
_entity.pdbx_description
1 polymer ?
#
loop_
_entity_poly.entity_id
_entity_poly.type
_entity_poly.pdbx_seq_one_letter_code
_entity_poly.pdbx_strand_id
1 'polypeptide(L)' 'MSQDPVRLLPPPEAPELPAADADGQRVLDRVAEGTNVVVLGAPGTGKTSLALRLLAEAVAGGRDAVLLAPTRARADWLR' A
#
# COMPACT_ATOMS: atom_id res chain seq x y z
N MET A 1 -2.51 39.08 -26.33
CA MET A 1 -2.54 37.62 -26.05
C MET A 1 -3.04 37.46 -24.63
N SER A 2 -4.31 37.08 -24.44
CA SER A 2 -4.87 36.84 -23.10
C SER A 2 -4.23 35.58 -22.52
N GLN A 3 -3.55 35.69 -21.39
CA GLN A 3 -3.00 34.55 -20.66
C GLN A 3 -4.11 34.04 -19.73
N ASP A 4 -4.63 32.85 -20.01
CA ASP A 4 -5.57 32.18 -19.11
C ASP A 4 -4.85 31.85 -17.79
N PRO A 5 -5.41 32.17 -16.62
CA PRO A 5 -4.74 31.92 -15.35
C PRO A 5 -4.55 30.41 -15.13
N VAL A 6 -3.32 30.01 -14.79
CA VAL A 6 -3.00 28.60 -14.49
C VAL A 6 -3.82 28.14 -13.29
N ARG A 7 -4.70 27.16 -13.52
CA ARG A 7 -5.53 26.53 -12.47
C ARG A 7 -4.91 25.21 -12.04
N LEU A 8 -4.49 25.11 -10.78
CA LEU A 8 -4.10 23.84 -10.20
C LEU A 8 -5.34 22.95 -10.02
N LEU A 9 -5.25 21.72 -10.51
CA LEU A 9 -6.26 20.69 -10.26
C LEU A 9 -5.90 19.92 -8.99
N PRO A 10 -6.90 19.43 -8.24
CA PRO A 10 -6.63 18.49 -7.16
C PRO A 10 -5.90 17.26 -7.71
N PRO A 11 -5.07 16.59 -6.89
CA PRO A 11 -4.48 15.31 -7.27
C PRO A 11 -5.57 14.33 -7.72
N PRO A 12 -5.31 13.52 -8.75
CA PRO A 12 -6.24 12.44 -9.10
C PRO A 12 -6.40 11.49 -7.91
N GLU A 13 -7.62 10.99 -7.70
CA GLU A 13 -7.88 10.01 -6.66
C GLU A 13 -7.07 8.73 -6.94
N ALA A 14 -6.36 8.27 -5.91
CA ALA A 14 -5.67 6.98 -5.98
C ALA A 14 -6.73 5.86 -5.95
N PRO A 15 -6.58 4.81 -6.77
CA PRO A 15 -7.48 3.67 -6.72
C PRO A 15 -7.42 3.00 -5.34
N GLU A 16 -8.58 2.57 -4.85
CA GLU A 16 -8.65 1.83 -3.59
C GLU A 16 -7.90 0.50 -3.70
N LEU A 17 -7.23 0.13 -2.60
CA LEU A 17 -6.61 -1.18 -2.50
C LEU A 17 -7.70 -2.26 -2.42
N PRO A 18 -7.50 -3.42 -3.08
CA PRO A 18 -8.45 -4.52 -2.98
C PRO A 18 -8.66 -4.93 -1.52
N ALA A 19 -9.85 -5.44 -1.23
CA ALA A 19 -10.13 -6.05 0.06
C ALA A 19 -9.21 -7.25 0.29
N ALA A 20 -8.80 -7.45 1.54
CA ALA A 20 -8.10 -8.67 1.91
C ALA A 20 -9.06 -9.87 1.82
N ASP A 21 -8.57 -10.98 1.29
CA ASP A 21 -9.27 -12.26 1.40
C ASP A 21 -9.14 -12.84 2.82
N ALA A 22 -9.66 -14.05 3.04
CA ALA A 22 -9.63 -14.68 4.36
C ALA A 22 -8.20 -14.91 4.89
N ASP A 23 -7.24 -15.22 4.02
CA ASP A 23 -5.84 -15.42 4.42
C ASP A 23 -5.15 -14.08 4.70
N GLY A 24 -5.43 -13.06 3.89
CA GLY A 24 -5.00 -11.69 4.13
C GLY A 24 -5.53 -11.16 5.46
N GLN A 25 -6.79 -11.41 5.79
CA GLN A 25 -7.37 -10.97 7.06
C GLN A 25 -6.66 -11.60 8.27
N ARG A 26 -6.36 -12.91 8.20
CA ARG A 26 -5.57 -13.58 9.26
C ARG A 26 -4.21 -12.95 9.48
N VAL A 27 -3.56 -12.49 8.41
CA VAL A 27 -2.28 -11.77 8.51
C VAL A 27 -2.47 -10.40 9.17
N LEU A 28 -3.50 -9.65 8.78
CA LEU A 28 -3.82 -8.34 9.36
C LEU A 28 -4.08 -8.46 10.87
N ASP A 29 -4.89 -9.43 11.28
CA ASP A 29 -5.21 -9.68 12.69
C ASP A 29 -3.94 -9.96 13.50
N ARG A 30 -3.05 -10.81 12.97
CA ARG A 30 -1.79 -11.14 13.63
C ARG A 30 -0.83 -9.96 13.75
N VAL A 31 -0.80 -9.09 12.74
CA VAL A 31 0.01 -7.86 12.78
C VAL A 31 -0.59 -6.84 13.76
N ALA A 32 -1.93 -6.76 13.85
CA ALA A 32 -2.62 -5.91 14.82
C ALA A 32 -2.35 -6.32 16.28
N GLU A 33 -2.10 -7.61 16.53
CA GLU A 33 -1.58 -8.13 17.81
C GLU A 33 -0.12 -7.72 18.12
N GLY A 34 0.54 -6.98 17.22
CA GLY A 34 1.94 -6.58 17.34
C GLY A 34 2.93 -7.68 16.96
N THR A 35 2.47 -8.76 16.29
CA THR A 35 3.34 -9.86 15.89
C THR A 35 4.02 -9.62 14.54
N ASN A 36 5.31 -9.95 14.46
CA ASN A 36 6.03 -10.01 13.19
C ASN A 36 5.67 -11.28 12.41
N VAL A 37 5.33 -11.14 11.13
CA VAL A 37 4.83 -12.22 10.28
C VAL A 37 5.71 -12.40 9.04
N VAL A 38 5.82 -13.65 8.59
CA VAL A 38 6.36 -13.99 7.27
C VAL A 38 5.25 -14.61 6.45
N VAL A 39 4.93 -13.99 5.31
CA VAL A 39 3.84 -14.44 4.44
C VAL A 39 4.41 -15.09 3.19
N LEU A 40 4.07 -16.36 2.99
CA LEU A 40 4.40 -17.12 1.78
C LEU A 40 3.12 -17.34 0.97
N GLY A 41 3.21 -17.17 -0.34
CA GLY A 41 2.08 -17.40 -1.23
C GLY A 41 2.52 -17.42 -2.69
N ALA A 42 1.76 -18.12 -3.54
CA ALA A 42 2.04 -18.20 -4.96
C ALA A 42 2.04 -16.82 -5.64
N PRO A 43 2.61 -16.67 -6.86
CA PRO A 43 2.47 -15.44 -7.63
C PRO A 43 1.00 -15.04 -7.79
N GLY A 44 0.69 -13.74 -7.65
CA GLY A 44 -0.68 -13.22 -7.82
C GLY A 44 -1.60 -13.33 -6.60
N THR A 45 -1.18 -13.94 -5.49
CA THR A 45 -2.02 -14.09 -4.27
C THR A 45 -2.15 -12.80 -3.44
N GLY A 46 -2.03 -11.61 -4.03
CA GLY A 46 -2.27 -10.35 -3.31
C GLY A 46 -1.25 -9.93 -2.25
N LYS A 47 -0.09 -10.60 -2.10
CA LYS A 47 0.94 -10.24 -1.09
C LYS A 47 1.36 -8.77 -1.10
N THR A 48 1.57 -8.21 -2.29
CA THR A 48 1.93 -6.79 -2.43
C THR A 48 0.78 -5.88 -2.03
N SER A 49 -0.45 -6.20 -2.42
CA SER A 49 -1.64 -5.44 -2.02
C SER A 49 -1.84 -5.48 -0.50
N LEU A 50 -1.58 -6.62 0.14
CA LEU A 50 -1.61 -6.77 1.60
C LEU A 50 -0.53 -5.92 2.29
N ALA A 51 0.70 -5.91 1.77
CA ALA A 51 1.78 -5.08 2.28
C ALA A 51 1.47 -3.57 2.15
N LEU A 52 0.91 -3.15 1.02
CA LEU A 52 0.47 -1.77 0.80
C LEU A 52 -0.68 -1.38 1.74
N ARG A 53 -1.61 -2.30 2.01
CA ARG A 53 -2.69 -2.08 2.98
C ARG A 53 -2.13 -1.84 4.38
N LEU A 54 -1.22 -2.70 4.84
CA LEU A 54 -0.53 -2.53 6.13
C LEU A 54 0.22 -1.20 6.22
N LEU A 55 0.88 -0.78 5.14
CA LEU A 55 1.55 0.51 5.05
C LEU A 55 0.55 1.67 5.17
N ALA A 56 -0.52 1.64 4.38
CA ALA A 56 -1.55 2.67 4.36
C ALA A 56 -2.25 2.80 5.73
N GLU A 57 -2.58 1.68 6.36
CA GLU A 57 -3.19 1.65 7.71
C GLU A 57 -2.22 2.14 8.79
N ALA A 58 -0.93 1.86 8.67
CA ALA A 58 0.08 2.40 9.57
C ALA A 58 0.17 3.94 9.47
N VAL A 59 0.25 4.46 8.24
CA VAL A 59 0.32 5.90 7.99
C VAL A 59 -0.97 6.61 8.40
N ALA A 60 -2.14 6.04 8.09
CA ALA A 60 -3.44 6.56 8.52
C ALA A 60 -3.56 6.59 10.05
N GLY A 61 -2.92 5.63 10.74
CA GLY A 61 -2.79 5.61 12.20
C GLY A 61 -1.70 6.53 12.77
N GLY A 62 -1.07 7.37 11.95
CA GLY A 62 -0.04 8.33 12.38
C GLY A 62 1.33 7.71 12.66
N ARG A 63 1.61 6.51 12.16
CA ARG A 63 2.91 5.84 12.29
C ARG A 63 3.75 6.04 11.04
N ASP A 64 5.04 6.31 11.26
CA ASP A 64 6.04 6.21 10.19
C ASP A 64 6.18 4.75 9.74
N ALA A 65 6.23 4.53 8.43
CA ALA A 65 6.31 3.20 7.85
C ALA A 65 7.14 3.20 6.57
N VAL A 66 7.86 2.10 6.33
CA VAL A 66 8.71 1.91 5.15
C VAL A 66 8.35 0.60 4.46
N LEU A 67 8.19 0.64 3.14
CA LEU A 67 8.04 -0.54 2.31
C LEU A 67 9.33 -0.77 1.52
N LEU A 68 9.95 -1.93 1.73
CA LEU A 68 11.17 -2.33 1.03
C LEU A 68 10.82 -3.34 -0.06
N ALA A 69 11.48 -3.20 -1.21
CA ALA A 69 11.40 -4.14 -2.31
C ALA A 69 12.80 -4.69 -2.65
N PRO A 70 12.92 -5.93 -3.17
CA PRO A 70 14.22 -6.55 -3.42
C PRO A 70 15.06 -5.85 -4.50
N THR A 71 14.43 -5.10 -5.39
CA THR A 71 15.10 -4.36 -6.47
C THR A 71 14.49 -2.98 -6.64
N ARG A 72 15.28 -2.04 -7.20
CA ARG A 72 14.80 -0.70 -7.57
C ARG A 72 13.61 -0.77 -8.52
N ALA A 73 13.72 -1.61 -9.55
CA ALA A 73 12.64 -1.82 -10.50
C ALA A 73 11.34 -2.25 -9.80
N ARG A 74 11.38 -3.10 -8.77
CA ARG A 74 10.16 -3.46 -8.02
C ARG A 74 9.67 -2.32 -7.12
N ALA A 75 10.57 -1.53 -6.54
CA ALA A 75 10.19 -0.36 -5.75
C ALA A 75 9.52 0.72 -6.61
N ASP A 76 9.99 0.92 -7.84
CA ASP A 76 9.44 1.93 -8.76
C ASP A 76 8.00 1.60 -9.19
N TRP A 77 7.61 0.32 -9.17
CA TRP A 77 6.22 -0.10 -9.41
C TRP A 77 5.28 0.22 -8.24
N LEU A 78 5.81 0.61 -7.08
CA LEU A 78 5.05 0.91 -5.86
C LEU A 78 4.99 2.41 -5.55
N ARG A 79 5.60 3.25 -6.38
CA ARG A 79 5.55 4.71 -6.30
C ARG A 79 4.41 5.26 -7.13
#